data_AF-A0A2A2JCT6-F1
#
_entry.id   AF-A0A2A2JCT6-F1
#
_cell.length_a   1.000
_cell.length_b   1.000
_cell.length_c   1.000
_cell.angle_alpha   90.00
_cell.angle_beta   90.00
_cell.angle_gamma   90.00
#
_symmetry.space_group_name_H-M   'P 1'
#
loop_
_entity.id
_entity.type
_entity.pdbx_description
1 polymer ?
#
loop_
_entity_poly.entity_id
_entity_poly.type
_entity_poly.pdbx_seq_one_letter_code
_entity_poly.pdbx_strand_id
1 'polypeptide(L)'
;MNYSMIRHLALILLPVFTVLTLASNIPPPCGLPPFASKLPQKQGDDLRKIWQNYTNGSNCTQEQKMTFELLGTLTPEERTVVFGPPAIPVEDSFDTVPMFIKTMTPDVKKDFDKIWTDSEMKDEDKYKKLDELASTKFSEPQKANYKVWLEEVKKAKKAVDDRIAKLSKQAKDILKRLIEVRAQEQKIMTEITPALDAELQGLI
;
A
#
# COMPACT_ATOMS: atom_id res chain seq x y z
N MET A 1 -8.40 13.84 7.95
CA MET A 1 -8.69 12.64 7.15
C MET A 1 -7.40 12.19 6.49
N ASN A 2 -6.82 11.09 6.99
CA ASN A 2 -5.57 10.53 6.51
C ASN A 2 -5.79 9.94 5.10
N TYR A 3 -5.14 10.55 4.10
CA TYR A 3 -5.21 10.14 2.69
C TYR A 3 -4.66 8.72 2.41
N SER A 4 -4.04 8.08 3.41
CA SER A 4 -3.51 6.71 3.33
C SER A 4 -4.62 5.66 3.14
N MET A 5 -5.80 5.85 3.73
CA MET A 5 -6.90 4.87 3.68
C MET A 5 -7.71 4.87 2.38
N ILE A 6 -7.69 5.96 1.62
CA ILE A 6 -8.42 6.09 0.34
C ILE A 6 -7.73 5.26 -0.77
N ARG A 7 -6.46 4.88 -0.58
CA ARG A 7 -5.71 4.04 -1.52
C ARG A 7 -6.34 2.67 -1.76
N HIS A 8 -7.03 2.09 -0.78
CA HIS A 8 -7.49 0.70 -0.89
C HIS A 8 -8.78 0.52 -1.70
N LEU A 9 -9.62 1.54 -1.80
CA LEU A 9 -10.84 1.50 -2.62
C LEU A 9 -10.60 1.90 -4.08
N ALA A 10 -9.61 2.74 -4.37
CA ALA A 10 -9.22 3.09 -5.74
C ALA A 10 -8.38 2.00 -6.44
N LEU A 11 -7.85 1.02 -5.70
CA LEU A 11 -7.02 -0.07 -6.22
C LEU A 11 -7.76 -1.05 -7.13
N ILE A 12 -9.09 -1.00 -7.21
CA ILE A 12 -9.89 -1.86 -8.10
C ILE A 12 -10.07 -1.22 -9.49
N LEU A 13 -9.81 0.08 -9.64
CA LEU A 13 -10.02 0.83 -10.90
C LEU A 13 -8.75 1.43 -11.51
N LEU A 14 -7.58 1.26 -10.89
CA LEU A 14 -6.32 1.59 -11.55
C LEU A 14 -5.99 0.50 -12.57
N PRO A 15 -5.58 0.85 -13.81
CA PRO A 15 -4.98 -0.12 -14.71
C PRO A 15 -3.80 -0.72 -13.94
N VAL A 16 -3.87 -2.02 -13.71
CA VAL A 16 -2.75 -2.80 -13.19
C VAL A 16 -1.66 -2.69 -14.25
N PHE A 17 -0.83 -1.65 -14.19
CA PHE A 17 0.54 -1.75 -14.64
C PHE A 17 1.15 -2.81 -13.73
N THR A 18 1.18 -4.04 -14.22
CA THR A 18 1.91 -5.14 -13.62
C THR A 18 3.39 -4.78 -13.68
N VAL A 19 3.85 -3.94 -12.76
CA VAL A 19 5.14 -4.20 -12.16
C VAL A 19 4.80 -5.14 -11.01
N LEU A 20 4.93 -6.44 -11.27
CA LEU A 20 5.22 -7.38 -10.20
C LEU A 20 6.53 -6.90 -9.57
N THR A 21 6.46 -5.97 -8.62
CA THR A 21 7.45 -5.96 -7.56
C THR A 21 7.12 -7.19 -6.73
N LEU A 22 7.71 -8.32 -7.13
CA LEU A 22 8.06 -9.34 -6.16
C LEU A 22 8.94 -8.58 -5.14
N ALA A 23 8.34 -8.08 -4.06
CA ALA A 23 9.06 -7.94 -2.82
C ALA A 23 9.62 -9.34 -2.57
N SER A 24 10.91 -9.49 -2.84
CA SER A 24 11.54 -10.79 -2.90
C SER A 24 11.44 -11.38 -1.50
N ASN A 25 10.49 -12.30 -1.29
CA ASN A 25 10.55 -13.31 -0.23
C ASN A 25 11.70 -14.30 -0.52
N ILE A 26 12.84 -13.78 -0.99
CA ILE A 26 14.08 -14.53 -1.10
C ILE A 26 14.64 -14.50 0.31
N PRO A 27 14.66 -15.63 1.04
CA PRO A 27 15.28 -15.67 2.35
C PRO A 27 16.73 -15.18 2.21
N PRO A 28 17.24 -14.41 3.18
CA PRO A 28 18.63 -13.96 3.13
C PRO A 28 19.55 -15.17 2.93
N PRO A 29 20.65 -15.02 2.17
CA PRO A 29 21.54 -16.14 1.92
C PRO A 29 22.10 -16.67 3.25
N CYS A 30 22.21 -18.00 3.37
CA CYS A 30 22.86 -18.62 4.52
C CYS A 30 24.36 -18.37 4.49
N GLY A 31 24.92 -17.97 5.63
CA GLY A 31 26.34 -17.69 5.81
C GLY A 31 26.57 -16.41 6.61
N LEU A 32 27.81 -16.20 7.05
CA LEU A 32 28.19 -15.01 7.79
C LEU A 32 27.87 -13.75 6.95
N PRO A 33 27.05 -12.80 7.47
CA PRO A 33 26.65 -11.65 6.68
C PRO A 33 27.83 -10.76 6.28
N PRO A 34 27.81 -10.15 5.07
CA PRO A 34 28.91 -9.32 4.57
C PRO A 34 29.12 -8.04 5.39
N PHE A 35 28.14 -7.62 6.19
CA PHE A 35 28.24 -6.48 7.09
C PHE A 35 28.91 -6.80 8.43
N ALA A 36 29.31 -8.06 8.70
CA ALA A 36 29.86 -8.47 9.99
C ALA A 36 31.13 -7.69 10.39
N SER A 37 31.87 -7.16 9.43
CA SER A 37 33.05 -6.31 9.65
C SER A 37 32.73 -4.85 9.99
N LYS A 38 31.47 -4.42 9.77
CA LYS A 38 31.01 -3.06 10.04
C LYS A 38 30.32 -2.91 11.39
N LEU A 39 30.05 -4.03 12.07
CA LEU A 39 29.44 -4.03 13.39
C LEU A 39 30.41 -3.51 14.46
N PRO A 40 29.91 -2.89 15.53
CA PRO A 40 30.74 -2.59 16.70
C PRO A 40 31.36 -3.88 17.27
N GLN A 41 32.53 -3.76 17.89
CA GLN A 41 33.39 -4.90 18.21
C GLN A 41 32.66 -6.04 18.93
N LYS A 42 31.89 -5.71 19.98
CA LYS A 42 31.11 -6.68 20.76
C LYS A 42 30.10 -7.43 19.89
N GLN A 43 29.27 -6.72 19.14
CA GLN A 43 28.24 -7.29 18.29
C GLN A 43 28.87 -8.05 17.10
N GLY A 44 30.01 -7.60 16.59
CA GLY A 44 30.77 -8.33 15.57
C GLY A 44 31.29 -9.68 16.07
N ASP A 45 31.78 -9.72 17.32
CA ASP A 45 32.25 -10.96 17.95
C ASP A 45 31.09 -11.92 18.25
N ASP A 46 29.96 -11.40 18.72
CA ASP A 46 28.77 -12.20 18.98
C ASP A 46 28.16 -12.73 17.67
N LEU A 47 28.17 -11.94 16.58
CA LEU A 47 27.75 -12.42 15.26
C LEU A 47 28.67 -13.56 14.76
N ARG A 48 29.98 -13.44 14.93
CA ARG A 48 30.92 -14.52 14.55
C ARG A 48 30.67 -15.80 15.34
N LYS A 49 30.34 -15.70 16.63
CA LYS A 49 29.95 -16.86 17.46
C LYS A 49 28.65 -17.51 17.00
N ILE A 50 27.65 -16.71 16.62
CA ILE A 50 26.37 -17.22 16.09
C ILE A 50 26.62 -18.12 14.87
N TRP A 51 27.51 -17.70 13.97
CA TRP A 51 27.79 -18.42 12.72
C TRP A 51 28.98 -19.41 12.81
N GLN A 52 29.62 -19.58 13.98
CA GLN A 52 30.88 -20.33 14.11
C GLN A 52 30.74 -21.84 13.77
N ASN A 53 29.56 -22.40 13.99
CA ASN A 53 29.28 -23.83 13.78
C ASN A 53 28.48 -24.08 12.49
N TYR A 54 28.16 -23.03 11.72
CA TYR A 54 27.40 -23.17 10.50
C TYR A 54 28.23 -23.86 9.41
N THR A 55 27.62 -24.82 8.70
CA THR A 55 28.25 -25.54 7.59
C THR A 55 27.53 -25.24 6.28
N ASN A 56 28.28 -25.10 5.19
CA ASN A 56 27.71 -24.70 3.91
C ASN A 56 26.70 -25.74 3.39
N GLY A 57 25.45 -25.31 3.14
CA GLY A 57 24.35 -26.19 2.72
C GLY A 57 23.50 -26.74 3.87
N SER A 58 23.84 -26.48 5.13
CA SER A 58 22.97 -26.77 6.28
C SER A 58 21.86 -25.72 6.44
N ASN A 59 20.81 -26.06 7.19
CA ASN A 59 19.75 -25.10 7.52
C ASN A 59 20.32 -24.01 8.44
N CYS A 60 20.07 -22.73 8.10
CA CYS A 60 20.60 -21.58 8.84
C CYS A 60 19.53 -20.71 9.52
N THR A 61 18.29 -21.21 9.65
CA THR A 61 17.16 -20.42 10.17
C THR A 61 17.41 -19.93 11.60
N GLN A 62 18.10 -20.72 12.42
CA GLN A 62 18.40 -20.36 13.79
C GLN A 62 19.45 -19.23 13.86
N GLU A 63 20.52 -19.34 13.07
CA GLU A 63 21.59 -18.35 12.94
C GLU A 63 21.06 -17.04 12.37
N GLN A 64 20.15 -17.11 11.40
CA GLN A 64 19.43 -15.95 10.88
C GLN A 64 18.59 -15.29 11.97
N LYS A 65 17.79 -16.06 12.72
CA LYS A 65 16.97 -15.52 13.81
C LYS A 65 17.83 -14.81 14.87
N MET A 66 18.90 -15.47 15.33
CA MET A 66 19.83 -14.88 16.31
C MET A 66 20.54 -13.64 15.75
N THR A 67 20.85 -13.63 14.45
CA THR A 67 21.40 -12.45 13.76
C THR A 67 20.41 -11.29 13.79
N PHE A 68 19.13 -11.53 13.51
CA PHE A 68 18.09 -10.50 13.59
C PHE A 68 17.92 -9.95 15.01
N GLU A 69 17.92 -10.82 16.02
CA GLU A 69 17.85 -10.41 17.43
C GLU A 69 19.05 -9.55 17.83
N LEU A 70 20.27 -9.95 17.44
CA LEU A 70 21.49 -9.19 17.68
C LEU A 70 21.44 -7.81 17.00
N LEU A 71 21.04 -7.74 15.73
CA LEU A 71 20.84 -6.46 15.03
C LEU A 71 19.79 -5.59 15.73
N GLY A 72 18.79 -6.22 16.35
CA GLY A 72 17.79 -5.62 17.25
C GLY A 72 18.40 -4.68 18.29
N THR A 73 19.55 -5.06 18.84
CA THR A 73 20.22 -4.37 19.96
C THR A 73 21.06 -3.16 19.57
N LEU A 74 21.28 -2.92 18.28
CA LEU A 74 22.09 -1.80 17.80
C LEU A 74 21.40 -0.45 18.03
N THR A 75 22.15 0.60 18.37
CA THR A 75 21.60 1.96 18.40
C THR A 75 21.28 2.46 16.98
N PRO A 76 20.45 3.51 16.82
CA PRO A 76 20.19 4.11 15.52
C PRO A 76 21.45 4.57 14.79
N GLU A 77 22.46 5.07 15.52
CA GLU A 77 23.74 5.52 15.00
C GLU A 77 24.58 4.32 14.52
N GLU A 78 24.67 3.26 15.33
CA GLU A 78 25.36 2.02 14.96
C GLU A 78 24.71 1.37 13.74
N ARG A 79 23.37 1.36 13.67
CA ARG A 79 22.62 0.89 12.49
C ARG A 79 22.93 1.72 11.26
N THR A 80 23.04 3.04 11.40
CA THR A 80 23.38 3.94 10.30
C THR A 80 24.78 3.68 9.76
N VAL A 81 25.75 3.37 10.62
CA VAL A 81 27.12 2.99 10.20
C VAL A 81 27.12 1.67 9.43
N VAL A 82 26.32 0.69 9.87
CA VAL A 82 26.29 -0.66 9.29
C VAL A 82 25.51 -0.70 7.97
N PHE A 83 24.34 -0.07 7.93
CA PHE A 83 23.36 -0.17 6.85
C PHE A 83 23.21 1.09 5.99
N GLY A 84 23.92 2.17 6.34
CA GLY A 84 23.72 3.50 5.76
C GLY A 84 22.59 4.27 6.45
N PRO A 85 22.40 5.55 6.10
CA PRO A 85 21.26 6.31 6.62
C PRO A 85 19.96 5.53 6.35
N PRO A 86 18.96 5.60 7.25
CA PRO A 86 17.65 5.02 6.96
C PRO A 86 17.27 5.47 5.56
N ALA A 87 16.89 4.51 4.71
CA ALA A 87 16.46 4.81 3.35
C ALA A 87 15.52 6.01 3.46
N ILE A 88 15.87 7.11 2.77
CA ILE A 88 15.01 8.28 2.61
C ILE A 88 13.60 7.71 2.47
N PRO A 89 12.61 8.13 3.28
CA PRO A 89 11.27 7.60 3.16
C PRO A 89 10.97 7.63 1.68
N VAL A 90 10.84 6.44 1.09
CA VAL A 90 10.59 6.32 -0.33
C VAL A 90 9.37 7.20 -0.48
N GLU A 91 9.50 8.32 -1.20
CA GLU A 91 8.35 9.07 -1.62
C GLU A 91 7.60 8.05 -2.43
N ASP A 92 6.66 7.38 -1.77
CA ASP A 92 5.69 6.47 -2.35
C ASP A 92 4.68 7.32 -3.15
N SER A 93 5.15 8.43 -3.71
CA SER A 93 4.47 9.50 -4.39
C SER A 93 4.57 9.23 -5.88
N PHE A 94 4.11 8.05 -6.29
CA PHE A 94 3.26 8.08 -7.47
C PHE A 94 1.99 8.82 -7.04
N ASP A 95 2.06 10.14 -7.07
CA ASP A 95 0.93 11.02 -6.87
C ASP A 95 0.01 10.88 -8.08
N THR A 96 -0.75 9.78 -8.02
CA THR A 96 -1.75 9.36 -9.01
C THR A 96 -3.03 10.18 -8.88
N VAL A 97 -3.08 11.16 -7.98
CA VAL A 97 -4.24 12.02 -7.83
C VAL A 97 -4.36 12.90 -9.08
N PRO A 98 -5.46 12.79 -9.85
CA PRO A 98 -5.69 13.62 -11.02
C PRO A 98 -5.63 15.12 -10.70
N MET A 99 -5.10 15.91 -11.63
CA MET A 99 -4.91 17.36 -11.42
C MET A 99 -6.21 18.10 -11.11
N PHE A 100 -7.34 17.67 -11.68
CA PHE A 100 -8.63 18.30 -11.39
C PHE A 100 -9.05 18.12 -9.92
N ILE A 101 -8.66 17.02 -9.27
CA ILE A 101 -8.91 16.77 -7.84
C ILE A 101 -7.99 17.62 -6.97
N LYS A 102 -6.70 17.72 -7.34
CA LYS A 102 -5.70 18.53 -6.61
C LYS A 102 -6.07 20.01 -6.54
N THR A 103 -6.79 20.49 -7.55
CA THR A 103 -7.17 21.90 -7.68
C THR A 103 -8.59 22.19 -7.19
N MET A 104 -9.31 21.20 -6.64
CA MET A 104 -10.65 21.44 -6.07
C MET A 104 -10.57 22.26 -4.79
N THR A 105 -11.59 23.09 -4.55
CA THR A 105 -11.80 23.68 -3.22
C THR A 105 -12.19 22.58 -2.21
N PRO A 106 -11.96 22.78 -0.90
CA PRO A 106 -12.30 21.77 0.11
C PRO A 106 -13.77 21.32 0.06
N ASP A 107 -14.70 22.24 -0.21
CA ASP A 107 -16.13 21.93 -0.30
C ASP A 107 -16.46 21.08 -1.53
N VAL A 108 -15.93 21.45 -2.71
CA VAL A 108 -16.15 20.67 -3.94
C VAL A 108 -15.50 19.29 -3.84
N LYS A 109 -14.32 19.22 -3.21
CA LYS A 109 -13.64 17.95 -2.94
C LYS A 109 -14.46 17.05 -2.01
N LYS A 110 -15.06 17.61 -0.95
CA LYS A 110 -15.93 16.87 -0.04
C LYS A 110 -17.14 16.29 -0.76
N ASP A 111 -17.77 17.06 -1.65
CA ASP A 111 -18.91 16.59 -2.45
C ASP A 111 -18.48 15.49 -3.44
N PHE A 112 -17.32 15.65 -4.10
CA PHE A 112 -16.73 14.63 -4.96
C PHE A 112 -16.45 13.33 -4.20
N ASP A 113 -15.75 13.42 -3.06
CA ASP A 113 -15.35 12.26 -2.26
C ASP A 113 -16.60 11.53 -1.73
N LYS A 114 -17.65 12.25 -1.36
CA LYS A 114 -18.94 11.67 -0.94
C LYS A 114 -19.59 10.82 -2.03
N ILE A 115 -19.48 11.21 -3.30
CA ILE A 115 -20.04 10.44 -4.42
C ILE A 115 -19.11 9.26 -4.77
N TRP A 116 -17.81 9.53 -4.88
CA TRP A 116 -16.84 8.57 -5.38
C TRP A 116 -16.60 7.40 -4.41
N THR A 117 -16.54 7.70 -3.12
CA THR A 117 -16.25 6.71 -2.07
C THR A 117 -17.48 5.97 -1.54
N ASP A 118 -18.68 6.31 -2.00
CA ASP A 118 -19.92 5.63 -1.62
C ASP A 118 -19.87 4.16 -2.08
N SER A 119 -19.69 3.23 -1.15
CA SER A 119 -19.59 1.80 -1.46
C SER A 119 -20.93 1.14 -1.81
N GLU A 120 -22.06 1.80 -1.52
CA GLU A 120 -23.40 1.28 -1.78
C GLU A 120 -23.95 1.75 -3.13
N MET A 121 -23.39 2.85 -3.67
CA MET A 121 -23.80 3.40 -4.95
C MET A 121 -23.23 2.60 -6.14
N LYS A 122 -24.09 2.31 -7.11
CA LYS A 122 -23.69 1.69 -8.39
C LYS A 122 -22.84 2.64 -9.21
N ASP A 123 -21.95 2.08 -10.02
CA ASP A 123 -21.02 2.86 -10.83
C ASP A 123 -21.74 3.81 -11.81
N GLU A 124 -22.83 3.36 -12.44
CA GLU A 124 -23.61 4.20 -13.35
C GLU A 124 -24.19 5.44 -12.66
N ASP A 125 -24.70 5.25 -11.44
CA ASP A 125 -25.26 6.33 -10.61
C ASP A 125 -24.14 7.27 -10.13
N LYS A 126 -22.96 6.73 -9.79
CA LYS A 126 -21.77 7.54 -9.46
C LYS A 126 -21.37 8.42 -10.61
N TYR A 127 -21.23 7.86 -11.81
CA TYR A 127 -20.81 8.61 -12.99
C TYR A 127 -21.78 9.74 -13.30
N LYS A 128 -23.09 9.47 -13.25
CA LYS A 128 -24.12 10.51 -13.46
C LYS A 128 -24.01 11.64 -12.44
N LYS A 129 -23.89 11.31 -11.14
CA LYS A 129 -23.74 12.34 -10.10
C LYS A 129 -22.44 13.13 -10.22
N LEU A 130 -21.36 12.50 -10.65
CA LEU A 130 -20.11 13.19 -10.90
C LEU A 130 -20.21 14.12 -12.12
N ASP A 131 -20.93 13.73 -13.18
CA ASP A 131 -21.19 14.58 -14.35
C ASP A 131 -22.03 15.82 -13.95
N GLU A 132 -23.03 15.64 -13.08
CA GLU A 132 -23.83 16.72 -12.51
C GLU A 132 -22.96 17.66 -11.63
N LEU A 133 -22.09 17.10 -10.78
CA LEU A 133 -21.16 17.88 -9.97
C LEU A 133 -20.16 18.66 -10.84
N ALA A 134 -19.60 18.02 -11.87
CA ALA A 134 -18.66 18.64 -12.78
C ALA A 134 -19.29 19.80 -13.57
N SER A 135 -20.53 19.61 -14.03
CA SER A 135 -21.27 20.64 -14.77
C SER A 135 -21.57 21.88 -13.92
N THR A 136 -21.78 21.69 -12.62
CA THR A 136 -22.23 22.75 -11.70
C THR A 136 -21.10 23.42 -10.90
N LYS A 137 -20.05 22.68 -10.54
CA LYS A 137 -19.03 23.13 -9.57
C LYS A 137 -17.62 23.20 -10.12
N PHE A 138 -17.31 22.57 -11.27
CA PHE A 138 -15.94 22.55 -11.79
C PHE A 138 -15.66 23.76 -12.68
N SER A 139 -14.44 24.25 -12.65
CA SER A 139 -13.91 25.19 -13.63
C SER A 139 -13.70 24.54 -15.00
N GLU A 140 -13.62 25.32 -16.07
CA GLU A 140 -13.39 24.79 -17.43
C GLU A 140 -12.13 23.90 -17.54
N PRO A 141 -10.96 24.25 -16.97
CA PRO A 141 -9.81 23.35 -16.96
C PRO A 141 -10.05 22.05 -16.18
N GLN A 142 -10.83 22.11 -15.10
CA GLN A 142 -11.18 20.92 -14.32
C GLN A 142 -12.13 20.00 -15.08
N LYS A 143 -13.12 20.55 -15.80
CA LYS A 143 -14.05 19.77 -16.63
C LYS A 143 -13.31 18.98 -17.71
N ALA A 144 -12.34 19.59 -18.40
CA ALA A 144 -11.56 18.93 -19.43
C ALA A 144 -10.78 17.72 -18.87
N ASN A 145 -10.06 17.92 -17.76
CA ASN A 145 -9.31 16.86 -17.08
C ASN A 145 -10.22 15.78 -16.50
N TYR A 146 -11.35 16.17 -15.90
CA TYR A 146 -12.35 15.26 -15.35
C TYR A 146 -12.91 14.32 -16.43
N LYS A 147 -13.25 14.85 -17.61
CA LYS A 147 -13.80 14.04 -18.71
C LYS A 147 -12.83 12.96 -19.16
N VAL A 148 -11.55 13.31 -19.33
CA VAL A 148 -10.50 12.34 -19.68
C VAL A 148 -10.38 11.27 -18.58
N TRP A 149 -10.31 11.70 -17.32
CA TRP A 149 -10.23 10.80 -16.19
C TRP A 149 -11.43 9.84 -16.11
N LEU A 150 -12.65 10.33 -16.29
CA LEU A 150 -13.86 9.51 -16.21
C LEU A 150 -13.91 8.44 -17.31
N GLU A 151 -13.48 8.77 -18.52
CA GLU A 151 -13.42 7.79 -19.61
C GLU A 151 -12.37 6.69 -19.34
N GLU A 152 -11.19 7.05 -18.80
CA GLU A 152 -10.20 6.05 -18.39
C GLU A 152 -10.70 5.18 -17.23
N VAL A 153 -11.43 5.76 -16.28
CA VAL A 153 -12.10 5.01 -15.19
C VAL A 153 -13.08 3.98 -15.75
N LYS A 154 -13.98 4.39 -16.67
CA LYS A 154 -14.96 3.49 -17.29
C LYS A 154 -14.27 2.36 -18.05
N LYS A 155 -13.20 2.69 -18.79
CA LYS A 155 -12.39 1.71 -19.53
C LYS A 155 -11.71 0.71 -18.60
N ALA A 156 -11.09 1.18 -17.51
CA ALA A 156 -10.47 0.33 -16.52
C ALA A 156 -11.50 -0.59 -15.84
N LYS A 157 -12.68 -0.06 -15.49
CA LYS A 157 -13.77 -0.87 -14.93
C LYS A 157 -14.18 -1.99 -15.86
N LYS A 158 -14.45 -1.66 -17.13
CA LYS A 158 -14.80 -2.66 -18.14
C LYS A 158 -13.74 -3.75 -18.26
N ALA A 159 -12.46 -3.38 -18.29
CA ALA A 159 -11.36 -4.34 -18.36
C ALA A 159 -11.31 -5.27 -17.15
N VAL A 160 -11.63 -4.77 -15.95
CA VAL A 160 -11.74 -5.59 -14.72
C VAL A 160 -12.95 -6.51 -14.80
N ASP A 161 -14.11 -6.01 -15.22
CA ASP A 161 -15.33 -6.83 -15.37
C ASP A 161 -15.11 -7.97 -16.39
N ASP A 162 -14.45 -7.68 -17.51
CA ASP A 162 -14.10 -8.67 -18.52
C ASP A 162 -13.14 -9.73 -17.96
N ARG A 163 -12.21 -9.35 -17.09
CA ARG A 163 -11.32 -10.29 -16.38
C ARG A 163 -12.10 -11.15 -15.39
N ILE A 164 -13.01 -10.54 -14.62
CA ILE A 164 -13.88 -11.24 -13.67
C ILE A 164 -14.77 -12.24 -14.41
N ALA A 165 -15.34 -11.87 -15.55
CA ALA A 165 -16.19 -12.74 -16.36
C ALA A 165 -15.47 -14.04 -16.76
N LYS A 166 -14.16 -13.94 -17.07
CA LYS A 166 -13.28 -15.06 -17.46
C LYS A 166 -12.79 -15.93 -16.29
N LEU A 167 -13.02 -15.53 -15.04
CA LEU A 167 -12.61 -16.33 -13.88
C LEU A 167 -13.40 -17.64 -13.78
N SER A 168 -12.75 -18.66 -13.23
CA SER A 168 -13.41 -19.91 -12.82
C SER A 168 -14.44 -19.64 -11.72
N LYS A 169 -15.40 -20.56 -11.55
CA LYS A 169 -16.41 -20.45 -10.47
C LYS A 169 -15.75 -20.31 -9.09
N GLN A 170 -14.78 -21.16 -8.79
CA GLN A 170 -14.05 -21.11 -7.52
C GLN A 170 -13.32 -19.77 -7.33
N ALA A 171 -12.68 -19.22 -8.36
CA ALA A 171 -12.02 -17.92 -8.27
C ALA A 171 -13.02 -16.77 -8.05
N LYS A 172 -14.20 -16.82 -8.69
CA LYS A 172 -15.29 -15.86 -8.44
C LYS A 172 -15.81 -15.94 -7.00
N ASP A 173 -15.97 -17.15 -6.48
CA ASP A 173 -16.44 -17.37 -5.10
C ASP A 173 -15.44 -16.80 -4.08
N ILE A 174 -14.13 -17.02 -4.28
CA ILE A 174 -13.08 -16.42 -3.44
C ILE A 174 -13.03 -14.90 -3.58
N LEU A 175 -13.10 -14.37 -4.82
CA LEU A 175 -13.11 -12.93 -5.06
C LEU A 175 -14.29 -12.25 -4.33
N LYS A 176 -15.49 -12.85 -4.40
CA LYS A 176 -16.67 -12.36 -3.69
C LYS A 176 -16.42 -12.27 -2.17
N ARG A 177 -15.86 -13.32 -1.57
CA ARG A 177 -15.53 -13.32 -0.13
C ARG A 177 -14.49 -12.27 0.23
N LEU A 178 -13.47 -12.07 -0.61
CA LEU A 178 -12.48 -11.00 -0.41
C LEU A 178 -13.13 -9.61 -0.45
N ILE A 179 -14.05 -9.37 -1.39
CA ILE A 179 -14.80 -8.11 -1.48
C ILE A 179 -15.64 -7.88 -0.20
N GLU A 180 -16.30 -8.92 0.30
CA GLU A 180 -17.09 -8.83 1.55
C GLU A 180 -16.22 -8.49 2.76
N VAL A 181 -15.05 -9.12 2.91
CA VAL A 181 -14.09 -8.81 3.98
C VAL A 181 -13.60 -7.36 3.88
N ARG A 182 -13.28 -6.88 2.67
CA ARG A 182 -12.87 -5.48 2.45
C ARG A 182 -13.98 -4.50 2.80
N ALA A 183 -15.23 -4.83 2.50
CA ALA A 183 -16.37 -3.99 2.88
C ALA A 183 -16.54 -3.92 4.41
N GLN A 184 -16.29 -5.02 5.13
CA GLN A 184 -16.31 -5.03 6.59
C GLN A 184 -15.15 -4.24 7.19
N GLU A 185 -13.93 -4.41 6.67
CA GLU A 185 -12.75 -3.63 7.05
C GLU A 185 -13.05 -2.13 6.94
N GLN A 186 -13.60 -1.68 5.80
CA GLN A 186 -13.97 -0.28 5.58
C GLN A 186 -14.99 0.22 6.62
N LYS A 187 -16.04 -0.56 6.92
CA LYS A 187 -17.02 -0.18 7.94
C LYS A 187 -16.36 0.03 9.31
N ILE A 188 -15.51 -0.90 9.73
CA ILE A 188 -14.76 -0.78 10.98
C ILE A 188 -13.91 0.50 10.98
N MET A 189 -13.16 0.75 9.89
CA MET A 189 -12.31 1.94 9.80
C MET A 189 -13.12 3.24 9.86
N THR A 190 -14.36 3.28 9.36
CA THR A 190 -15.22 4.46 9.48
C THR A 190 -15.75 4.72 10.89
N GLU A 191 -15.73 3.71 11.76
CA GLU A 191 -16.14 3.83 13.17
C GLU A 191 -14.99 4.30 14.08
N ILE A 192 -13.74 4.26 13.60
CA ILE A 192 -12.56 4.70 14.36
C ILE A 192 -12.59 6.22 14.53
N THR A 193 -12.75 6.66 15.77
CA THR A 193 -12.67 8.07 16.15
C THR A 193 -11.20 8.53 16.24
N PRO A 194 -10.91 9.85 16.20
CA PRO A 194 -9.53 10.34 16.36
C PRO A 194 -8.86 9.90 17.67
N ALA A 195 -9.63 9.69 18.74
CA ALA A 195 -9.11 9.19 20.00
C ALA A 195 -8.70 7.71 19.88
N LEU A 196 -9.55 6.88 19.26
CA LEU A 196 -9.24 5.48 19.00
C LEU A 196 -8.07 5.32 18.02
N ASP A 197 -7.99 6.16 16.99
CA ASP A 197 -6.88 6.17 16.02
C ASP A 197 -5.53 6.39 16.73
N ALA A 198 -5.49 7.32 17.70
CA ALA A 198 -4.29 7.58 18.49
C ALA A 198 -3.91 6.41 19.41
N GLU A 199 -4.89 5.75 20.03
CA GLU A 199 -4.65 4.54 20.86
C GLU A 199 -4.17 3.35 20.03
N LEU A 200 -4.68 3.21 18.80
CA LEU A 200 -4.34 2.13 17.88
C LEU A 200 -3.07 2.41 17.06
N GLN A 201 -2.49 3.61 17.19
CA GLN A 201 -1.35 4.03 16.40
C GLN A 201 -0.15 3.07 16.57
N GLY A 202 0.31 2.50 15.45
CA GLY A 202 1.43 1.55 15.42
C GLY A 202 1.05 0.09 15.69
N LEU A 203 -0.24 -0.20 15.90
CA LEU A 203 -0.78 -1.54 16.07
C LEU A 203 -1.57 -2.05 14.86
N ILE A 204 -2.17 -1.13 14.10
CA ILE A 204 -2.95 -1.39 12.87
C ILE A 204 -2.40 -0.61 11.68
#